data_AF-A0A8J7SGZ5-F1
#
_entry.id   AF-A0A8J7SGZ5-F1
#
_cell.length_a   1.000
_cell.length_b   1.000
_cell.length_c   1.000
_cell.angle_alpha   90.00
_cell.angle_beta   90.00
_cell.angle_gamma   90.00
#
_symmetry.space_group_name_H-M   'P 1'
#
loop_
_entity.id
_entity.type
_entity.pdbx_description
1 polymer ?
#
loop_
_entity_poly.entity_id
_entity_poly.type
_entity_poly.pdbx_seq_one_letter_code
_entity_poly.pdbx_strand_id
1 'polypeptide(L)'
;MRVITYITISILLLVSGWFFHLILKGEDTPAYHWRKLAQLEEHMKNPENHGSSMGFKYISVPFDDTPHLEALVAANELEKREVLIPGLPVSKENTEDWMAFANHPEVIQAIAQGDYYDGEVPLSFSIWFRPAFAESVDAYIAQLHQMANKAQHPTASPPN
;
A
#
# COMPACT_ATOMS: atom_id res chain seq x y z
N MET A 1 -7.86 -52.95 -24.54
CA MET A 1 -6.49 -52.42 -24.48
C MET A 1 -6.40 -50.93 -24.78
N ARG A 2 -6.99 -50.42 -25.87
CA ARG A 2 -6.90 -49.00 -26.27
C ARG A 2 -7.46 -47.99 -25.25
N VAL A 3 -8.56 -48.33 -24.56
CA VAL A 3 -9.23 -47.45 -23.59
C VAL A 3 -8.33 -47.11 -22.40
N ILE A 4 -7.60 -48.10 -21.87
CA ILE A 4 -6.69 -47.89 -20.73
C ILE A 4 -5.56 -46.95 -21.15
N THR A 5 -5.00 -47.13 -22.36
CA THR A 5 -3.96 -46.26 -22.91
C THR A 5 -4.41 -44.80 -23.02
N TYR A 6 -5.65 -44.54 -23.49
CA TYR A 6 -6.17 -43.18 -23.55
C TYR A 6 -6.35 -42.55 -22.18
N ILE A 7 -6.88 -43.30 -21.20
CA ILE A 7 -7.06 -42.81 -19.83
C ILE A 7 -5.70 -42.44 -19.22
N THR A 8 -4.68 -43.30 -19.37
CA THR A 8 -3.35 -43.04 -18.82
C THR A 8 -2.71 -41.81 -19.45
N ILE A 9 -2.83 -41.63 -20.77
CA ILE A 9 -2.30 -40.45 -21.48
C ILE A 9 -3.03 -39.19 -21.03
N SER A 10 -4.36 -39.21 -20.91
CA SER A 10 -5.14 -38.06 -20.46
C SER A 10 -4.80 -37.64 -19.03
N ILE A 11 -4.60 -38.60 -18.12
CA ILE A 11 -4.17 -38.31 -16.74
C ILE A 11 -2.76 -37.72 -16.74
N LEU A 12 -1.82 -38.29 -17.50
CA LEU A 12 -0.47 -37.76 -17.62
C LEU A 12 -0.46 -36.32 -18.16
N LEU A 13 -1.24 -36.03 -19.20
CA LEU A 13 -1.34 -34.67 -19.74
C LEU A 13 -1.98 -33.68 -18.76
N LEU A 14 -2.97 -34.11 -17.97
CA LEU A 14 -3.57 -33.28 -16.92
C LEU A 14 -2.59 -32.99 -15.79
N VAL A 15 -1.88 -34.02 -15.31
CA VAL A 15 -0.88 -33.87 -14.24
C VAL A 15 0.28 -33.02 -14.73
N SER A 16 0.79 -33.26 -15.95
CA SER A 16 1.84 -32.44 -16.55
C SER A 16 1.37 -31.01 -16.77
N GLY A 17 0.16 -30.79 -17.28
CA GLY A 17 -0.40 -29.45 -17.48
C GLY A 17 -0.56 -28.67 -16.17
N TRP A 18 -1.03 -29.33 -15.11
CA TRP A 18 -1.13 -28.75 -13.76
C TRP A 18 0.25 -28.46 -13.16
N PHE A 19 1.21 -29.38 -13.32
CA PHE A 19 2.57 -29.19 -12.83
C PHE A 19 3.31 -28.08 -13.59
N PHE A 20 3.13 -27.99 -14.91
CA PHE A 20 3.63 -26.87 -15.72
C PHE A 20 2.95 -25.56 -15.34
N HIS A 21 1.65 -25.56 -15.00
CA HIS A 21 0.96 -24.36 -14.50
C HIS A 21 1.54 -23.90 -13.15
N LEU A 22 1.90 -24.83 -12.26
CA LEU A 22 2.57 -24.52 -10.99
C LEU A 22 4.00 -24.02 -11.17
N ILE A 23 4.75 -24.53 -12.15
CA ILE A 23 6.11 -24.07 -12.47
C ILE A 23 6.10 -22.72 -13.22
N LEU A 24 5.13 -22.50 -14.11
CA LEU A 24 5.00 -21.28 -14.91
C LEU A 24 4.33 -20.12 -14.16
N LYS A 25 3.63 -20.37 -13.05
CA LYS A 25 3.37 -19.35 -12.03
C LYS A 25 4.68 -19.02 -11.35
N GLY A 26 5.54 -18.30 -12.07
CA GLY A 26 6.82 -17.83 -11.57
C GLY A 26 6.62 -17.07 -10.26
N GLU A 27 7.15 -17.66 -9.18
CA GLU A 27 7.41 -17.04 -7.87
C GLU A 27 6.30 -16.12 -7.32
N ASP A 28 5.02 -16.52 -7.34
CA ASP A 28 3.93 -15.85 -6.61
C ASP A 28 3.94 -16.24 -5.13
N THR A 29 5.07 -15.98 -4.46
CA THR A 29 5.30 -16.34 -3.05
C THR A 29 5.52 -15.08 -2.23
N PRO A 30 5.13 -15.04 -0.94
CA PRO A 30 5.37 -13.88 -0.10
C PRO A 30 6.83 -13.40 -0.09
N ALA A 31 7.77 -14.35 -0.09
CA ALA A 31 9.20 -14.05 -0.14
C ALA A 31 9.61 -13.31 -1.43
N TYR A 32 9.01 -13.64 -2.58
CA TYR A 32 9.25 -12.93 -3.82
C TYR A 32 8.77 -11.48 -3.76
N HIS A 33 7.55 -11.25 -3.26
CA HIS A 33 6.99 -9.90 -3.15
C HIS A 33 7.78 -9.05 -2.16
N TRP A 34 8.20 -9.62 -1.01
CA TRP A 34 9.11 -8.95 -0.08
C TRP A 34 10.44 -8.58 -0.74
N ARG A 35 11.04 -9.48 -1.52
CA ARG A 35 12.28 -9.22 -2.26
C ARG A 35 12.10 -8.08 -3.27
N LYS A 36 10.95 -8.01 -3.94
CA LYS A 36 10.63 -6.91 -4.87
C LYS A 36 10.51 -5.58 -4.14
N LEU A 37 9.80 -5.52 -3.01
CA LEU A 37 9.72 -4.29 -2.20
C LEU A 37 11.10 -3.85 -1.68
N ALA A 38 11.94 -4.78 -1.23
CA ALA A 38 13.32 -4.48 -0.81
C ALA A 38 14.17 -3.90 -1.96
N GLN A 39 14.02 -4.42 -3.19
CA GLN A 39 14.68 -3.86 -4.37
C GLN A 39 14.22 -2.43 -4.66
N LEU A 40 12.93 -2.14 -4.48
CA LEU A 40 12.40 -0.79 -4.63
C LEU A 40 12.98 0.16 -3.58
N GLU A 41 13.03 -0.27 -2.33
CA GLU A 41 13.62 0.52 -1.24
C GLU A 41 15.10 0.83 -1.49
N GLU A 42 15.87 -0.16 -1.95
CA GLU A 42 17.28 0.03 -2.33
C GLU A 42 17.41 1.00 -3.51
N HIS A 43 16.55 0.87 -4.53
CA HIS A 43 16.49 1.78 -5.67
C HIS A 43 16.20 3.21 -5.21
N MET A 44 15.29 3.40 -4.25
CA MET A 44 14.95 4.70 -3.69
C MET A 44 16.07 5.34 -2.87
N LYS A 45 16.90 4.53 -2.21
CA LYS A 45 18.03 5.02 -1.41
C LYS A 45 19.24 5.40 -2.26
N ASN A 46 19.37 4.86 -3.47
CA ASN A 46 20.50 5.17 -4.34
C ASN A 46 20.39 6.60 -4.93
N PRO A 47 21.31 7.54 -4.59
CA PRO A 47 21.28 8.90 -5.09
C PRO A 47 21.34 9.03 -6.62
N GLU A 48 21.93 8.05 -7.31
CA GLU A 48 22.06 8.05 -8.78
C GLU A 48 20.70 7.91 -9.49
N ASN A 49 19.71 7.36 -8.80
CA ASN A 49 18.35 7.21 -9.32
C ASN A 49 17.50 8.48 -9.14
N HIS A 50 18.01 9.49 -8.44
CA HIS A 50 17.31 10.76 -8.22
C HIS A 50 17.63 11.75 -9.34
N GLY A 51 16.60 12.13 -10.08
CA GLY A 51 16.65 13.25 -11.01
C GLY A 51 16.32 14.58 -10.34
N SER A 52 16.69 15.67 -11.00
CA SER A 52 16.15 16.99 -10.68
C SER A 52 15.64 17.67 -11.94
N SER A 53 14.47 18.28 -11.85
CA SER A 53 13.87 19.06 -12.94
C SER A 53 13.10 20.22 -12.35
N MET A 54 13.30 21.42 -12.90
CA MET A 54 12.62 22.65 -12.48
C MET A 54 12.67 22.93 -10.96
N GLY A 55 13.79 22.57 -10.30
CA GLY A 55 13.95 22.76 -8.85
C GLY A 55 13.34 21.66 -7.97
N PHE A 56 12.65 20.68 -8.57
CA PHE A 56 12.10 19.53 -7.86
C PHE A 56 13.03 18.32 -8.00
N LYS A 57 13.21 17.57 -6.92
CA LYS A 57 13.82 16.24 -6.96
C LYS A 57 12.74 15.21 -7.26
N TYR A 58 13.03 14.27 -8.14
CA TYR A 58 12.12 13.18 -8.47
C TYR A 58 12.89 11.88 -8.60
N ILE A 59 12.20 10.77 -8.43
CA ILE A 59 12.72 9.44 -8.72
C ILE A 59 11.78 8.73 -9.68
N SER A 60 12.34 8.11 -10.71
CA SER A 60 11.57 7.22 -11.58
C SER A 60 11.56 5.84 -10.91
N VAL A 61 10.39 5.43 -10.45
CA VAL A 61 10.22 4.10 -9.85
C VAL A 61 10.41 3.02 -10.94
N PRO A 62 11.15 1.94 -10.64
CA PRO A 62 11.50 0.92 -11.63
C PRO A 62 10.34 0.00 -12.00
N PHE A 63 9.30 -0.06 -11.16
CA PHE A 63 8.06 -0.81 -11.38
C PHE A 63 6.98 -0.31 -10.41
N ASP A 64 5.73 -0.70 -10.65
CA ASP A 64 4.59 -0.50 -9.74
C ASP A 64 4.64 -1.53 -8.60
N ASP A 65 4.64 -1.05 -7.36
CA ASP A 65 4.69 -1.84 -6.13
C ASP A 65 3.32 -2.35 -5.68
N THR A 66 2.23 -1.75 -6.15
CA THR A 66 0.86 -2.08 -5.74
C THR A 66 0.53 -3.57 -5.87
N PRO A 67 0.83 -4.25 -7.00
CA PRO A 67 0.56 -5.69 -7.12
C PRO A 67 1.33 -6.54 -6.11
N HIS A 68 2.52 -6.09 -5.69
CA HIS A 68 3.31 -6.80 -4.69
C HIS A 68 2.78 -6.60 -3.28
N LEU A 69 2.30 -5.39 -2.96
CA LEU A 69 1.63 -5.10 -1.69
C LEU A 69 0.33 -5.90 -1.55
N GLU A 70 -0.51 -5.93 -2.58
CA GLU A 70 -1.78 -6.68 -2.58
C GLU A 70 -1.56 -8.19 -2.45
N ALA A 71 -0.51 -8.74 -3.07
CA ALA A 71 -0.15 -10.14 -2.90
C ALA A 71 0.28 -10.48 -1.45
N LEU A 72 0.98 -9.56 -0.77
CA LEU A 72 1.35 -9.70 0.64
C LEU A 72 0.14 -9.57 1.57
N VAL A 73 -0.84 -8.73 1.22
CA VAL A 73 -2.13 -8.68 1.93
C VAL A 73 -2.88 -9.99 1.78
N ALA A 74 -2.97 -10.54 0.57
CA ALA A 74 -3.61 -11.83 0.32
C ALA A 74 -2.93 -13.00 1.07
N ALA A 75 -1.63 -12.86 1.37
CA ALA A 75 -0.86 -13.81 2.17
C ALA A 75 -0.94 -13.58 3.69
N ASN A 76 -1.68 -12.56 4.16
CA ASN A 76 -1.73 -12.12 5.57
C ASN A 76 -0.38 -11.67 6.16
N GLU A 77 0.58 -11.29 5.31
CA GLU A 77 1.85 -10.69 5.73
C GLU A 77 1.71 -9.19 6.00
N LEU A 78 0.71 -8.57 5.36
CA LEU A 78 0.34 -7.17 5.50
C LEU A 78 -1.17 -7.02 5.69
N GLU A 79 -1.55 -5.90 6.27
CA GLU A 79 -2.90 -5.38 6.24
C GLU A 79 -2.95 -4.08 5.42
N LYS A 80 -4.11 -3.83 4.83
CA LYS A 80 -4.42 -2.58 4.14
C LYS A 80 -5.54 -1.86 4.88
N ARG A 81 -5.42 -0.53 5.01
CA ARG A 81 -6.52 0.37 5.38
C ARG A 81 -6.65 1.44 4.32
N GLU A 82 -7.87 1.59 3.82
CA GLU A 82 -8.27 2.72 2.98
C GLU A 82 -9.02 3.70 3.88
N VAL A 83 -8.57 4.95 3.90
CA VAL A 83 -9.02 5.96 4.85
C VAL A 83 -9.44 7.18 4.08
N LEU A 84 -10.65 7.66 4.32
CA LEU A 84 -11.17 8.90 3.76
C LEU A 84 -11.54 9.82 4.91
N ILE A 85 -10.92 11.00 4.95
CA ILE A 85 -11.15 11.99 6.01
C ILE A 85 -11.59 13.31 5.39
N PRO A 86 -12.91 13.54 5.28
CA PRO A 86 -13.45 14.81 4.82
C PRO A 86 -13.08 15.94 5.79
N GLY A 87 -12.68 17.10 5.25
CA GLY A 87 -12.49 18.31 6.05
C GLY A 87 -11.29 18.35 6.99
N LEU A 88 -10.31 17.43 6.85
CA LEU A 88 -9.02 17.62 7.52
C LEU A 88 -8.27 18.77 6.84
N PRO A 89 -7.93 19.86 7.56
CA PRO A 89 -7.22 20.97 6.96
C PRO A 89 -5.79 20.54 6.57
N VAL A 90 -5.36 20.93 5.37
CA VAL A 90 -3.97 20.80 4.95
C VAL A 90 -3.16 21.86 5.70
N SER A 91 -2.54 21.46 6.81
CA SER A 91 -1.64 22.30 7.59
C SER A 91 -0.23 21.69 7.58
N LYS A 92 0.78 22.52 7.84
CA LYS A 92 2.17 22.05 7.98
C LYS A 92 2.28 20.99 9.10
N GLU A 93 1.66 21.26 10.24
CA GLU A 93 1.65 20.35 11.39
C GLU A 93 1.04 18.99 11.05
N ASN A 94 -0.13 18.98 10.39
CA ASN A 94 -0.78 17.74 9.96
C ASN A 94 0.06 16.98 8.91
N THR A 95 0.75 17.71 8.04
CA THR A 95 1.65 17.11 7.04
C THR A 95 2.88 16.49 7.70
N GLU A 96 3.48 17.16 8.69
CA GLU A 96 4.61 16.63 9.46
C GLU A 96 4.22 15.40 10.28
N ASP A 97 3.05 15.43 10.91
CA ASP A 97 2.48 14.30 11.64
C ASP A 97 2.19 13.11 10.73
N TRP A 98 1.55 13.34 9.57
CA TRP A 98 1.36 12.31 8.54
C TRP A 98 2.68 11.70 8.06
N MET A 99 3.68 12.54 7.77
CA MET A 99 5.00 12.05 7.36
C MET A 99 5.68 11.24 8.46
N ALA A 100 5.53 11.62 9.73
CA ALA A 100 6.09 10.88 10.84
C ALA A 100 5.43 9.49 10.97
N PHE A 101 4.10 9.43 10.85
CA PHE A 101 3.36 8.17 10.84
C PHE A 101 3.72 7.29 9.64
N ALA A 102 3.74 7.87 8.43
CA ALA A 102 4.05 7.15 7.19
C ALA A 102 5.47 6.57 7.14
N ASN A 103 6.42 7.19 7.85
CA ASN A 103 7.80 6.71 7.95
C ASN A 103 8.02 5.71 9.11
N HIS A 104 6.97 5.30 9.82
CA HIS A 104 7.11 4.31 10.89
C HIS A 104 7.55 2.94 10.31
N PRO A 105 8.48 2.21 10.93
CA PRO A 105 9.03 0.96 10.37
C PRO A 105 8.01 -0.14 10.08
N GLU A 106 6.89 -0.13 10.80
CA GLU A 106 5.79 -1.09 10.61
C GLU A 106 4.82 -0.69 9.49
N VAL A 107 4.92 0.55 8.98
CA VAL A 107 4.21 1.04 7.80
C VAL A 107 5.12 0.80 6.59
N ILE A 108 4.67 -0.08 5.70
CA ILE A 108 5.44 -0.48 4.52
C ILE A 108 5.26 0.52 3.39
N GLN A 109 4.04 1.01 3.23
CA GLN A 109 3.70 2.00 2.22
C GLN A 109 2.49 2.80 2.69
N ALA A 110 2.52 4.11 2.48
CA ALA A 110 1.40 4.99 2.75
C ALA A 110 1.27 6.02 1.61
N ILE A 111 0.17 5.95 0.87
CA ILE A 111 -0.06 6.80 -0.30
C ILE A 111 -1.24 7.71 -0.01
N ALA A 112 -1.02 9.02 -0.10
CA ALA A 112 -2.09 10.01 -0.11
C ALA A 112 -2.64 10.16 -1.53
N GLN A 113 -3.94 9.97 -1.69
CA GLN A 113 -4.67 10.22 -2.92
C GLN A 113 -5.37 11.57 -2.80
N GLY A 114 -5.04 12.49 -3.71
CA GLY A 114 -5.72 13.77 -3.83
C GLY A 114 -6.87 13.66 -4.81
N ASP A 115 -8.00 13.11 -4.37
CA ASP A 115 -9.20 13.10 -5.21
C ASP A 115 -10.03 14.36 -4.94
N TYR A 116 -10.32 15.11 -6.00
CA TYR A 116 -11.23 16.27 -5.94
C TYR A 116 -12.68 15.77 -5.89
N TYR A 117 -13.39 16.03 -4.78
CA TYR A 117 -14.82 15.76 -4.66
C TYR A 117 -15.57 17.01 -4.16
N ASP A 118 -16.50 17.51 -4.98
CA ASP A 118 -17.45 18.58 -4.60
C ASP A 118 -16.82 19.88 -4.03
N GLY A 119 -15.70 20.33 -4.62
CA GLY A 119 -15.08 21.62 -4.27
C GLY A 119 -14.24 21.59 -2.99
N GLU A 120 -14.18 20.44 -2.30
CA GLU A 120 -13.20 20.13 -1.27
C GLU A 120 -12.29 18.99 -1.77
N VAL A 121 -11.06 18.93 -1.27
CA VAL A 121 -10.17 17.78 -1.52
C VAL A 121 -10.19 16.95 -0.24
N PRO A 122 -11.12 15.99 -0.10
CA PRO A 122 -11.07 15.09 1.04
C PRO A 122 -9.74 14.34 1.00
N LEU A 123 -9.13 14.20 2.18
CA LEU A 123 -7.85 13.54 2.27
C LEU A 123 -8.10 12.03 2.26
N SER A 124 -7.69 11.37 1.17
CA SER A 124 -7.78 9.92 1.01
C SER A 124 -6.39 9.31 1.16
N PHE A 125 -6.30 8.18 1.86
CA PHE A 125 -5.06 7.45 2.06
C PHE A 125 -5.25 5.96 1.87
N SER A 126 -4.23 5.31 1.33
CA SER A 126 -4.05 3.87 1.42
C SER A 126 -2.81 3.56 2.24
N ILE A 127 -2.95 2.76 3.28
CA ILE A 127 -1.87 2.41 4.21
C ILE A 127 -1.70 0.88 4.19
N TRP A 128 -0.50 0.41 3.89
CA TRP A 128 -0.08 -0.98 3.99
C TRP A 128 0.89 -1.13 5.15
N PHE A 129 0.60 -2.03 6.09
CA PHE A 129 1.35 -2.15 7.34
C PHE A 129 1.37 -3.60 7.85
N ARG A 130 2.30 -3.88 8.77
CA ARG A 130 2.40 -5.18 9.43
C ARG A 130 1.20 -5.41 10.37
N PRO A 131 0.59 -6.61 10.41
CA PRO A 131 -0.60 -6.87 11.23
C PRO A 131 -0.46 -6.51 12.72
N ALA A 132 0.74 -6.65 13.29
CA ALA A 132 1.02 -6.29 14.68
C ALA A 132 0.83 -4.80 15.00
N PHE A 133 0.80 -3.94 13.98
CA PHE A 133 0.66 -2.50 14.12
C PHE A 133 -0.78 -1.99 13.93
N ALA A 134 -1.75 -2.89 13.71
CA ALA A 134 -3.14 -2.54 13.43
C ALA A 134 -3.75 -1.58 14.46
N GLU A 135 -3.55 -1.82 15.76
CA GLU A 135 -4.11 -0.95 16.80
C GLU A 135 -3.57 0.48 16.72
N SER A 136 -2.30 0.65 16.36
CA SER A 136 -1.68 1.97 16.22
C SER A 136 -2.18 2.70 14.97
N VAL A 137 -2.41 1.97 13.88
CA VAL A 137 -3.03 2.51 12.66
C VAL A 137 -4.46 2.96 12.94
N ASP A 138 -5.26 2.11 13.59
CA ASP A 138 -6.65 2.42 13.89
C ASP A 138 -6.77 3.60 14.88
N ALA A 139 -5.87 3.69 15.87
CA ALA A 139 -5.78 4.83 16.77
C ALA A 139 -5.42 6.13 16.03
N TYR A 140 -4.46 6.06 15.10
CA TYR A 140 -4.07 7.20 14.27
C TYR A 140 -5.23 7.69 13.38
N ILE A 141 -5.94 6.77 12.72
CA ILE A 141 -7.13 7.10 11.92
C ILE A 141 -8.20 7.78 12.79
N ALA A 142 -8.44 7.26 14.00
CA ALA A 142 -9.39 7.86 14.95
C ALA A 142 -8.97 9.29 15.36
N GLN A 143 -7.69 9.53 15.60
CA GLN A 143 -7.16 10.86 15.90
C GLN A 143 -7.40 11.83 14.75
N LEU A 144 -7.15 11.42 13.50
CA LEU A 144 -7.38 12.26 12.34
C LEU A 144 -8.86 12.63 12.16
N HIS A 145 -9.78 11.69 12.42
CA HIS A 145 -11.22 12.00 12.44
C HIS A 145 -11.58 13.02 13.54
N GLN A 146 -10.98 12.94 14.72
CA GLN A 146 -11.21 13.93 15.78
C GLN A 146 -10.70 15.32 15.38
N MET A 147 -9.55 15.39 14.71
CA MET A 147 -8.98 16.64 14.22
C MET A 147 -9.87 17.29 13.15
N ALA A 148 -10.36 16.50 12.19
CA ALA A 148 -11.29 16.96 11.18
C ALA A 148 -12.60 17.50 11.80
N ASN A 149 -13.19 16.76 12.75
CA ASN A 149 -14.41 17.19 13.45
C ASN A 149 -14.21 18.51 14.21
N LYS A 150 -13.05 18.70 14.87
CA LYS A 150 -12.72 19.94 15.59
C LYS A 150 -12.54 21.12 14.63
N ALA A 151 -11.97 20.89 13.46
CA ALA A 151 -11.80 21.92 12.44
C ALA A 151 -13.14 22.39 11.85
N GLN A 152 -14.10 21.47 11.70
CA GLN A 152 -15.46 21.78 11.21
C GLN A 152 -16.35 22.45 12.27
N HIS A 153 -16.10 22.18 13.56
CA HIS A 153 -16.82 22.79 14.69
C HIS A 153 -15.85 23.45 15.68
N PRO A 154 -15.24 24.60 15.33
CA PRO A 154 -14.44 25.35 16.27
C PRO A 154 -15.36 25.81 17.41
N THR A 155 -15.17 25.23 18.60
CA THR A 155 -15.91 25.62 19.81
C THR A 155 -15.88 27.13 19.95
N ALA A 156 -17.05 27.77 19.95
CA ALA A 156 -17.19 29.22 20.07
C ALA A 156 -16.43 29.72 21.30
N SER A 157 -15.55 30.70 21.10
CA SER A 157 -14.85 31.39 22.19
C SER A 157 -15.89 31.92 23.20
N PRO A 158 -15.68 31.77 24.52
CA PRO A 158 -16.57 32.34 25.50
C PRO A 158 -16.58 33.88 25.34
N PRO A 159 -17.75 34.53 25.48
CA PRO A 159 -17.82 35.99 25.43
C PRO A 159 -16.98 36.56 26.58
N ASN A 160 -16.07 37.47 26.24
CA ASN A 160 -15.37 38.33 27.21
C ASN A 160 -16.35 39.28 27.91
#